data_AF-A0A5Q4YVR4-F1
#
_entry.id   AF-A0A5Q4YVR4-F1
#
_cell.length_a   1.000
_cell.length_b   1.000
_cell.length_c   1.000
_cell.angle_alpha   90.00
_cell.angle_beta   90.00
_cell.angle_gamma   90.00
#
_symmetry.space_group_name_H-M   'P 1'
#
loop_
_entity.id
_entity.type
_entity.pdbx_description
1 polymer ?
#
loop_
_entity_poly.entity_id
_entity_poly.type
_entity_poly.pdbx_seq_one_letter_code
_entity_poly.pdbx_strand_id
1 'polypeptide(L)'
;MSPTVLPHLRFATLKSGHTLALTSWGAVLNFLEGEGIKATDAAFVSDVRQLEALCARMDVSGFLPLTATEMTCAVGRRYAQLRLLLDDLQQRLFAAGVATKNPGTIKSTEWWPLLLSDARAYLRFWIQGWSTHRETPCWLAIPRSGERLLNADQFARIERLDHEHPSRLIKESDYWLVPLYPKLGVERHDVLLDMLEQVRGVADLIAQDATPLGSPSPPSQTAS
;
A
#
# COMPACT_ATOMS: atom_id res chain seq x y z
N MET A 1 2.56 49.59 -17.18
CA MET A 1 1.63 48.55 -16.66
C MET A 1 2.32 47.21 -16.82
N SER A 2 2.76 46.61 -15.71
CA SER A 2 3.39 45.28 -15.74
C SER A 2 2.30 44.21 -15.80
N PRO A 3 2.47 43.14 -16.60
CA PRO A 3 1.47 42.08 -16.68
C PRO A 3 1.42 41.32 -15.35
N THR A 4 0.25 41.32 -14.72
CA THR A 4 -0.03 40.48 -13.55
C THR A 4 0.05 39.02 -13.97
N VAL A 5 1.10 38.32 -13.55
CA VAL A 5 1.23 36.88 -13.75
C VAL A 5 0.21 36.20 -12.84
N LEU A 6 -0.87 35.67 -13.41
CA LEU A 6 -1.80 34.79 -12.71
C LEU A 6 -1.16 33.38 -12.70
N PRO A 7 -0.69 32.85 -11.56
CA PRO A 7 0.09 31.61 -11.51
C PRO A 7 -0.68 30.36 -12.00
N HIS A 8 -2.00 30.46 -12.16
CA HIS A 8 -2.87 29.37 -12.58
C HIS A 8 -3.36 29.48 -14.03
N LEU A 9 -3.03 30.55 -14.75
CA LEU A 9 -3.33 30.68 -16.18
C LEU A 9 -2.06 30.61 -17.02
N ARG A 10 -2.05 29.71 -18.00
CA ARG A 10 -1.01 29.63 -19.02
C ARG A 10 -1.59 30.10 -20.34
N PHE A 11 -0.82 30.89 -21.09
CA PHE A 11 -1.21 31.38 -22.40
C PHE A 11 -0.26 30.86 -23.47
N ALA A 12 -0.79 30.54 -24.64
CA ALA A 12 0.00 30.22 -25.82
C ALA A 12 -0.60 30.94 -27.04
N THR A 13 0.21 31.71 -27.75
CA THR A 13 -0.20 32.34 -29.01
C THR A 13 0.06 31.38 -30.16
N LEU A 14 -0.97 31.09 -30.94
CA LEU A 14 -0.93 30.26 -32.13
C LEU A 14 -0.45 31.06 -33.33
N LYS A 15 0.16 30.40 -34.32
CA LYS A 15 0.60 31.03 -35.58
C LYS A 15 -0.53 31.70 -36.37
N SER A 16 -1.79 31.32 -36.09
CA SER A 16 -3.00 31.94 -36.64
C SER A 16 -3.37 33.28 -36.00
N GLY A 17 -2.63 33.73 -34.97
CA GLY A 17 -2.94 34.96 -34.22
C GLY A 17 -3.92 34.76 -33.06
N HIS A 18 -4.46 33.55 -32.88
CA HIS A 18 -5.32 33.22 -31.73
C HIS A 18 -4.49 32.96 -30.46
N THR A 19 -5.06 33.25 -29.29
CA THR A 19 -4.44 32.92 -27.99
C THR A 19 -5.23 31.82 -27.30
N LEU A 20 -4.56 30.72 -26.97
CA LEU A 20 -5.08 29.67 -26.12
C LEU A 20 -4.76 30.01 -24.66
N ALA A 21 -5.76 29.97 -23.79
CA ALA A 21 -5.58 30.04 -22.35
C ALA A 21 -5.89 28.66 -21.73
N LEU A 22 -5.03 28.22 -20.82
CA LEU A 22 -5.18 26.98 -20.06
C LEU A 22 -5.22 27.33 -18.57
N THR A 23 -6.22 26.81 -17.87
CA THR A 23 -6.36 26.94 -16.41
C THR A 23 -6.78 25.59 -15.82
N SER A 24 -6.64 25.42 -14.51
CA SER A 24 -7.16 24.25 -13.80
C SER A 24 -8.59 24.48 -13.30
N TRP A 25 -9.36 23.40 -13.15
CA TRP A 25 -10.69 23.48 -12.51
C TRP A 25 -10.61 24.07 -11.10
N GLY A 26 -9.61 23.69 -10.31
CA GLY A 26 -9.41 24.27 -8.97
C GLY A 26 -9.21 25.79 -9.00
N ALA A 27 -8.49 26.33 -10.00
CA ALA A 27 -8.31 27.76 -10.11
C ALA A 27 -9.61 28.50 -10.47
N VAL A 28 -10.46 27.89 -11.31
CA VAL A 28 -11.78 28.43 -11.64
C VAL A 28 -12.70 28.39 -10.42
N LEU A 29 -12.78 27.26 -9.72
CA LEU A 29 -13.66 27.09 -8.56
C LEU A 29 -13.25 27.99 -7.39
N ASN A 30 -11.95 28.10 -7.09
CA ASN A 30 -11.45 29.02 -6.06
C ASN A 30 -11.77 30.48 -6.38
N PHE A 31 -11.68 30.86 -7.66
CA PHE A 31 -12.04 32.20 -8.09
C PHE A 31 -13.55 32.47 -7.88
N LEU A 32 -14.40 31.54 -8.32
CA LEU A 32 -15.85 31.66 -8.13
C LEU A 32 -16.23 31.70 -6.65
N GLU A 33 -15.67 30.82 -5.81
CA GLU A 33 -15.92 30.84 -4.37
C GLU A 33 -15.54 32.19 -3.76
N GLY A 34 -14.37 32.72 -4.11
CA GLY A 34 -13.91 34.03 -3.65
C GLY A 34 -14.84 35.18 -4.04
N GLU A 35 -15.39 35.16 -5.26
CA GLU A 35 -16.39 36.15 -5.70
C GLU A 35 -17.73 35.98 -4.95
N GLY A 36 -18.16 34.75 -4.71
CA GLY A 36 -19.35 34.46 -3.91
C GLY A 36 -19.25 34.97 -2.46
N ILE A 37 -18.09 34.77 -1.84
CA ILE A 37 -17.80 35.27 -0.49
C ILE A 37 -17.86 36.80 -0.47
N LYS A 38 -17.24 37.48 -1.45
CA LYS A 38 -17.28 38.95 -1.56
C LYS A 38 -18.70 39.48 -1.77
N ALA A 39 -19.50 38.78 -2.56
CA ALA A 39 -20.90 39.11 -2.81
C ALA A 39 -21.83 38.75 -1.63
N THR A 40 -21.31 38.07 -0.59
CA THR A 40 -22.11 37.55 0.54
C THR A 40 -23.22 36.59 0.09
N ASP A 41 -23.03 35.89 -1.03
CA ASP A 41 -23.99 34.92 -1.56
C ASP A 41 -23.67 33.51 -1.04
N ALA A 42 -24.28 33.18 0.10
CA ALA A 42 -24.07 31.89 0.75
C ALA A 42 -24.58 30.69 -0.07
N ALA A 43 -25.62 30.87 -0.89
CA ALA A 43 -26.15 29.81 -1.73
C ALA A 43 -25.18 29.48 -2.87
N PHE A 44 -24.69 30.52 -3.56
CA PHE A 44 -23.70 30.35 -4.62
C PHE A 44 -22.40 29.72 -4.11
N VAL A 45 -21.89 30.15 -2.94
CA VAL A 45 -20.71 29.53 -2.32
C VAL A 45 -20.94 28.05 -2.01
N SER A 46 -22.13 27.68 -1.53
CA SER A 46 -22.50 26.28 -1.28
C SER A 46 -22.47 25.46 -2.57
N ASP A 47 -23.04 25.98 -3.67
CA ASP A 47 -23.07 25.29 -4.96
C ASP A 47 -21.66 25.08 -5.54
N VAL A 48 -20.78 26.09 -5.43
CA VAL A 48 -19.37 25.98 -5.87
C VAL A 48 -18.63 24.89 -5.10
N ARG A 49 -18.83 24.80 -3.78
CA ARG A 49 -18.24 23.74 -2.94
C ARG A 49 -18.78 22.35 -3.27
N GLN A 50 -20.06 22.24 -3.62
CA GLN A 50 -20.63 20.97 -4.08
C GLN A 50 -20.00 20.52 -5.41
N LEU A 51 -19.82 21.45 -6.36
CA LEU A 51 -19.14 21.17 -7.62
C LEU A 51 -17.68 20.75 -7.41
N GLU A 52 -16.96 21.41 -6.50
CA GLU A 52 -15.59 21.02 -6.14
C GLU A 52 -15.54 19.59 -5.58
N ALA A 53 -16.45 19.25 -4.65
CA ALA A 53 -16.53 17.90 -4.09
C ALA A 53 -16.87 16.83 -5.15
N LEU A 54 -17.73 17.16 -6.12
CA LEU A 54 -18.05 16.28 -7.24
C LEU A 54 -16.83 16.08 -8.15
N CYS A 55 -16.12 17.15 -8.50
CA CYS A 55 -14.89 17.09 -9.30
C CYS A 55 -13.81 16.26 -8.59
N ALA A 56 -13.56 16.51 -7.30
CA ALA A 56 -12.61 15.74 -6.52
C ALA A 56 -12.97 14.25 -6.47
N ARG A 57 -14.26 13.91 -6.36
CA ARG A 57 -14.71 12.50 -6.36
C ARG A 57 -14.50 11.83 -7.72
N MET A 58 -14.70 12.56 -8.82
CA MET A 58 -14.41 12.08 -10.17
C MET A 58 -12.90 11.91 -10.39
N ASP A 59 -12.06 12.77 -9.85
CA ASP A 59 -10.59 12.63 -9.99
C ASP A 59 -10.04 11.42 -9.23
N VAL A 60 -10.67 11.02 -8.11
CA VAL A 60 -10.21 9.89 -7.28
C VAL A 60 -10.74 8.53 -7.77
N SER A 61 -11.98 8.47 -8.24
CA SER A 61 -12.67 7.21 -8.59
C SER A 61 -13.13 7.11 -10.04
N GLY A 62 -12.87 8.14 -10.83
CA GLY A 62 -13.26 8.20 -12.23
C GLY A 62 -12.49 7.21 -13.08
N PHE A 63 -13.14 6.73 -14.12
CA PHE A 63 -12.47 5.99 -15.17
C PHE A 63 -11.44 6.90 -15.86
N LEU A 64 -10.16 6.55 -15.75
CA LEU A 64 -9.10 7.20 -16.50
C LEU A 64 -9.20 6.74 -17.97
N PRO A 65 -9.33 7.67 -18.94
CA PRO A 65 -9.36 7.29 -20.35
C PRO A 65 -8.12 6.48 -20.75
N LEU A 66 -8.35 5.32 -21.37
CA LEU A 66 -7.29 4.41 -21.77
C LEU A 66 -6.40 5.03 -22.85
N THR A 67 -5.09 4.88 -22.67
CA THR A 67 -4.09 5.19 -23.69
C THR A 67 -3.68 3.90 -24.43
N ALA A 68 -3.21 4.05 -25.67
CA ALA A 68 -2.73 2.91 -26.46
C ALA A 68 -1.58 2.15 -25.78
N THR A 69 -0.75 2.85 -24.99
CA THR A 69 0.37 2.27 -24.24
C THR A 69 -0.06 1.35 -23.10
N GLU A 70 -1.24 1.59 -22.53
CA GLU A 70 -1.80 0.78 -21.44
C GLU A 70 -2.47 -0.50 -21.95
N MET A 71 -2.95 -0.51 -23.20
CA MET A 71 -3.63 -1.65 -23.82
C MET A 71 -2.68 -2.54 -24.64
N THR A 72 -1.44 -2.71 -24.17
CA THR A 72 -0.45 -3.55 -24.84
C THR A 72 -0.30 -4.90 -24.16
N CYS A 73 0.05 -5.95 -24.92
CA CYS A 73 0.40 -7.25 -24.37
C CYS A 73 1.57 -7.20 -23.37
N ALA A 74 2.41 -6.16 -23.42
CA ALA A 74 3.51 -5.98 -22.47
C ALA A 74 3.00 -5.76 -21.04
N VAL A 75 1.94 -4.97 -20.87
CA VAL A 75 1.29 -4.75 -19.57
C VAL A 75 0.72 -6.07 -19.02
N GLY A 76 -0.02 -6.81 -19.85
CA GLY A 76 -0.57 -8.12 -19.47
C GLY A 76 0.51 -9.15 -19.10
N ARG A 77 1.61 -9.20 -19.86
CA ARG A 77 2.77 -10.05 -19.52
C ARG A 77 3.40 -9.65 -18.18
N ARG A 78 3.54 -8.35 -17.92
CA ARG A 78 4.10 -7.86 -16.66
C ARG A 78 3.22 -8.24 -15.48
N TYR A 79 1.91 -8.08 -15.61
CA TYR A 79 0.93 -8.51 -14.62
C TYR A 79 1.09 -10.01 -14.30
N ALA A 80 1.13 -10.86 -15.33
CA ALA A 80 1.30 -12.29 -15.16
C ALA A 80 2.65 -12.66 -14.50
N GLN A 81 3.74 -12.00 -14.90
CA GLN A 81 5.07 -12.22 -14.33
C GLN A 81 5.15 -11.83 -12.86
N LEU A 82 4.59 -10.68 -12.47
CA LEU A 82 4.55 -10.25 -11.08
C LEU A 82 3.76 -11.25 -10.21
N ARG A 83 2.64 -11.76 -10.72
CA ARG A 83 1.86 -12.80 -10.04
C ARG A 83 2.68 -14.08 -9.83
N LEU A 84 3.40 -14.53 -10.85
CA LEU A 84 4.25 -15.71 -10.78
C LEU A 84 5.40 -15.57 -9.77
N LEU A 85 5.85 -14.34 -9.46
CA LEU A 85 6.84 -14.16 -8.39
C LEU A 85 6.34 -14.68 -7.03
N LEU A 86 5.04 -14.59 -6.74
CA LEU A 86 4.50 -15.07 -5.47
C LEU A 86 4.42 -16.61 -5.41
N ASP A 87 4.15 -17.27 -6.54
CA ASP A 87 4.22 -18.74 -6.64
C ASP A 87 5.66 -19.22 -6.31
N ASP A 88 6.68 -18.63 -6.92
CA ASP A 88 8.07 -18.99 -6.67
C ASP A 88 8.58 -18.56 -5.28
N LEU A 89 8.13 -17.40 -4.80
CA LEU A 89 8.46 -16.94 -3.45
C LEU A 89 7.92 -17.91 -2.40
N GLN A 90 6.67 -18.38 -2.54
CA GLN A 90 6.09 -19.37 -1.63
C GLN A 90 6.94 -20.66 -1.59
N GLN A 91 7.35 -21.17 -2.75
CA GLN A 91 8.20 -22.36 -2.83
C GLN A 91 9.55 -22.14 -2.13
N ARG A 92 10.16 -20.98 -2.30
CA ARG A 92 11.42 -20.63 -1.64
C ARG A 92 11.27 -20.47 -0.13
N LEU A 93 10.17 -19.88 0.33
CA LEU A 93 9.87 -19.78 1.76
C LEU A 93 9.77 -21.16 2.41
N PHE A 94 9.12 -22.11 1.74
CA PHE A 94 9.03 -23.50 2.20
C PHE A 94 10.38 -24.20 2.17
N ALA A 95 11.14 -24.05 1.09
CA ALA A 95 12.48 -24.65 0.96
C ALA A 95 13.48 -24.10 1.99
N ALA A 96 13.35 -22.82 2.36
CA ALA A 96 14.20 -22.17 3.34
C ALA A 96 13.72 -22.36 4.79
N GLY A 97 12.60 -23.05 5.03
CA GLY A 97 12.04 -23.25 6.37
C GLY A 97 11.48 -22.00 7.04
N VAL A 98 11.34 -20.89 6.30
CA VAL A 98 10.79 -19.62 6.81
C VAL A 98 9.28 -19.71 6.99
N ALA A 99 8.61 -20.48 6.13
CA ALA A 99 7.19 -20.74 6.21
C ALA A 99 6.90 -22.23 6.03
N THR A 100 5.72 -22.67 6.48
CA THR A 100 5.20 -24.01 6.20
C THR A 100 3.85 -23.93 5.49
N LYS A 101 3.44 -25.05 4.90
CA LYS A 101 2.13 -25.14 4.23
C LYS A 101 1.02 -25.07 5.28
N ASN A 102 -0.01 -24.27 5.03
CA ASN A 102 -1.22 -24.28 5.84
C ASN A 102 -2.18 -25.40 5.36
N PRO A 103 -2.35 -26.50 6.12
CA PRO A 103 -3.16 -27.63 5.66
C PRO A 103 -4.62 -27.26 5.42
N GLY A 104 -5.27 -27.90 4.45
CA GLY A 104 -6.70 -27.67 4.15
C GLY A 104 -7.02 -26.33 3.47
N THR A 105 -6.02 -25.50 3.17
CA THR A 105 -6.22 -24.24 2.43
C THR A 105 -5.88 -24.38 0.95
N ILE A 106 -6.67 -23.72 0.11
CA ILE A 106 -6.52 -23.73 -1.34
C ILE A 106 -5.96 -22.37 -1.77
N LYS A 107 -4.93 -22.38 -2.63
CA LYS A 107 -4.43 -21.15 -3.25
C LYS A 107 -5.44 -20.61 -4.25
N SER A 108 -5.53 -19.30 -4.37
CA SER A 108 -6.32 -18.64 -5.41
C SER A 108 -5.41 -17.81 -6.33
N THR A 109 -6.01 -17.04 -7.23
CA THR A 109 -5.28 -16.12 -8.11
C THR A 109 -4.63 -14.96 -7.35
N GLU A 110 -5.14 -14.63 -6.16
CA GLU A 110 -4.67 -13.50 -5.35
C GLU A 110 -4.03 -13.93 -4.03
N TRP A 111 -4.22 -15.18 -3.58
CA TRP A 111 -3.86 -15.61 -2.23
C TRP A 111 -3.08 -16.91 -2.22
N TRP A 112 -1.90 -16.88 -1.61
CA TRP A 112 -1.02 -18.03 -1.37
C TRP A 112 -0.91 -18.28 0.13
N PRO A 113 -1.72 -19.21 0.67
CA PRO A 113 -1.75 -19.46 2.10
C PRO A 113 -0.47 -20.14 2.58
N LEU A 114 0.00 -19.72 3.76
CA LEU A 114 1.16 -20.25 4.43
C LEU A 114 1.05 -20.07 5.95
N LEU A 115 1.98 -20.65 6.69
CA LEU A 115 2.16 -20.40 8.11
C LEU A 115 3.53 -19.76 8.32
N LEU A 116 3.58 -18.63 9.04
CA LEU A 116 4.79 -18.01 9.55
C LEU A 116 4.82 -18.23 11.06
N SER A 117 5.76 -19.05 11.55
CA SER A 117 5.88 -19.34 12.99
C SER A 117 4.55 -19.77 13.61
N ASP A 118 3.90 -20.75 12.97
CA ASP A 118 2.56 -21.29 13.25
C ASP A 118 1.37 -20.32 13.10
N ALA A 119 1.61 -19.03 12.88
CA ALA A 119 0.57 -18.05 12.57
C ALA A 119 0.21 -18.09 11.08
N ARG A 120 -1.09 -18.05 10.79
CA ARG A 120 -1.63 -18.01 9.44
C ARG A 120 -1.25 -16.70 8.78
N ALA A 121 -0.75 -16.79 7.55
CA ALA A 121 -0.50 -15.65 6.70
C ALA A 121 -0.70 -16.02 5.22
N TYR A 122 -0.64 -15.02 4.36
CA TYR A 122 -0.80 -15.18 2.93
C TYR A 122 0.21 -14.30 2.21
N LEU A 123 0.85 -14.82 1.15
CA LEU A 123 1.31 -13.90 0.11
C LEU A 123 0.08 -13.48 -0.68
N ARG A 124 -0.09 -12.17 -0.87
CA ARG A 124 -1.24 -11.59 -1.53
C ARG A 124 -0.81 -10.75 -2.71
N PHE A 125 -1.45 -10.98 -3.86
CA PHE A 125 -1.35 -10.10 -5.02
C PHE A 125 -2.56 -9.15 -5.03
N TRP A 126 -2.37 -7.88 -4.64
CA TRP A 126 -3.48 -6.96 -4.37
C TRP A 126 -3.33 -5.63 -5.11
N ILE A 127 -4.12 -5.49 -6.18
CA ILE A 127 -4.09 -4.31 -7.07
C ILE A 127 -4.70 -3.08 -6.39
N GLN A 128 -5.79 -3.22 -5.65
CA GLN A 128 -6.41 -2.08 -4.98
C GLN A 128 -5.44 -1.46 -3.96
N GLY A 129 -4.74 -2.27 -3.16
CA GLY A 129 -3.74 -1.75 -2.24
C GLY A 129 -2.52 -1.13 -2.93
N TRP A 130 -2.17 -1.60 -4.14
CA TRP A 130 -1.16 -0.97 -4.96
C TRP A 130 -1.58 0.45 -5.38
N SER A 131 -2.87 0.64 -5.67
CA SER A 131 -3.40 1.96 -6.06
C SER A 131 -3.59 2.93 -4.89
N THR A 132 -3.76 2.44 -3.65
CA THR A 132 -4.17 3.28 -2.50
C THR A 132 -3.17 3.39 -1.36
N HIS A 133 -2.29 2.40 -1.17
CA HIS A 133 -1.45 2.32 0.04
C HIS A 133 0.03 2.40 -0.26
N ARG A 134 0.56 1.56 -1.15
CA ARG A 134 2.01 1.47 -1.42
C ARG A 134 2.28 1.08 -2.86
N GLU A 135 3.44 1.48 -3.38
CA GLU A 135 3.89 1.22 -4.75
C GLU A 135 4.33 -0.25 -4.99
N THR A 136 3.51 -1.22 -4.58
CA THR A 136 3.72 -2.64 -4.89
C THR A 136 2.38 -3.41 -4.92
N PRO A 137 2.22 -4.39 -5.84
CA PRO A 137 1.10 -5.32 -5.79
C PRO A 137 1.34 -6.54 -4.89
N CYS A 138 2.56 -6.72 -4.38
CA CYS A 138 2.96 -7.88 -3.59
C CYS A 138 2.88 -7.57 -2.09
N TRP A 139 2.17 -8.39 -1.33
CA TRP A 139 1.93 -8.16 0.09
C TRP A 139 2.09 -9.45 0.89
N LEU A 140 2.52 -9.31 2.14
CA LEU A 140 2.33 -10.31 3.17
C LEU A 140 1.11 -9.91 4.00
N ALA A 141 0.08 -10.74 4.00
CA ALA A 141 -1.17 -10.48 4.70
C ALA A 141 -1.34 -11.42 5.89
N ILE A 142 -1.64 -10.83 7.05
CA ILE A 142 -1.87 -11.55 8.30
C ILE A 142 -3.31 -11.28 8.74
N PRO A 143 -4.17 -12.29 8.82
CA PRO A 143 -5.58 -12.12 9.14
C PRO A 143 -5.78 -11.70 10.60
N ARG A 144 -6.81 -10.88 10.83
CA ARG A 144 -7.20 -10.38 12.16
C ARG A 144 -8.27 -11.23 12.84
N SER A 145 -8.86 -12.19 12.12
CA SER A 145 -9.95 -13.04 12.59
C SER A 145 -9.82 -14.47 12.06
N GLY A 146 -10.44 -15.43 12.74
CA GLY A 146 -10.37 -16.86 12.42
C GLY A 146 -9.33 -17.62 13.25
N GLU A 147 -8.74 -18.66 12.68
CA GLU A 147 -7.82 -19.57 13.39
C GLU A 147 -6.35 -19.23 13.14
N ARG A 148 -5.49 -19.71 14.06
CA ARG A 148 -4.02 -19.57 14.00
C ARG A 148 -3.59 -18.11 13.81
N LEU A 149 -4.17 -17.21 14.58
CA LEU A 149 -3.85 -15.77 14.53
C LEU A 149 -2.56 -15.48 15.29
N LEU A 150 -1.99 -14.31 15.05
CA LEU A 150 -0.96 -13.79 15.94
C LEU A 150 -1.55 -13.60 17.35
N ASN A 151 -0.79 -14.00 18.37
CA ASN A 151 -1.08 -13.61 19.74
C ASN A 151 -0.66 -12.15 20.00
N ALA A 152 -0.99 -11.63 21.19
CA ALA A 152 -0.74 -10.23 21.54
C ALA A 152 0.76 -9.86 21.47
N ASP A 153 1.64 -10.74 21.93
CA ASP A 153 3.10 -10.49 21.92
C ASP A 153 3.66 -10.49 20.51
N GLN A 154 3.23 -11.45 19.68
CA GLN A 154 3.57 -11.52 18.26
C GLN A 154 3.10 -10.26 17.52
N PHE A 155 1.88 -9.79 17.81
CA PHE A 155 1.36 -8.56 17.24
C PHE A 155 2.18 -7.33 17.65
N ALA A 156 2.48 -7.18 18.96
CA ALA A 156 3.28 -6.06 19.46
C ALA A 156 4.68 -5.99 18.81
N ARG A 157 5.26 -7.13 18.43
CA ARG A 157 6.54 -7.19 17.71
C ARG A 157 6.44 -6.69 16.27
N ILE A 158 5.40 -7.09 15.54
CA ILE A 158 5.19 -6.59 14.16
C ILE A 158 4.70 -5.14 14.14
N GLU A 159 4.06 -4.65 15.21
CA GLU A 159 3.61 -3.26 15.30
C GLU A 159 4.76 -2.24 15.21
N ARG A 160 5.99 -2.66 15.50
CA ARG A 160 7.20 -1.85 15.26
C ARG A 160 7.34 -1.39 13.81
N LEU A 161 6.86 -2.20 12.86
CA LEU A 161 6.85 -1.86 11.43
C LEU A 161 5.97 -0.63 11.13
N ASP A 162 4.99 -0.32 11.99
CA ASP A 162 4.13 0.86 11.86
C ASP A 162 4.89 2.17 12.15
N HIS A 163 5.97 2.08 12.92
CA HIS A 163 6.79 3.23 13.31
C HIS A 163 8.00 3.46 12.38
N GLU A 164 8.16 2.64 11.33
CA GLU A 164 9.16 2.87 10.29
C GLU A 164 8.75 4.05 9.38
N HIS A 165 9.71 4.63 8.66
CA HIS A 165 9.47 5.72 7.71
C HIS A 165 9.95 5.35 6.30
N PRO A 166 9.04 5.06 5.35
CA PRO A 166 7.58 4.99 5.51
C PRO A 166 7.12 3.76 6.32
N SER A 167 5.94 3.84 6.94
CA SER A 167 5.38 2.71 7.70
C SER A 167 5.26 1.47 6.80
N ARG A 168 5.73 0.34 7.31
CA ARG A 168 5.67 -0.98 6.65
C ARG A 168 4.52 -1.84 7.16
N LEU A 169 3.62 -1.28 7.96
CA LEU A 169 2.40 -1.95 8.40
C LEU A 169 1.16 -1.15 8.01
N ILE A 170 0.30 -1.73 7.17
CA ILE A 170 -1.02 -1.18 6.85
C ILE A 170 -2.07 -1.96 7.63
N LYS A 171 -2.88 -1.25 8.40
CA LYS A 171 -3.93 -1.80 9.26
C LYS A 171 -5.28 -1.68 8.53
N GLU A 172 -5.67 -2.73 7.80
CA GLU A 172 -6.99 -2.86 7.17
C GLU A 172 -7.98 -3.56 8.12
N SER A 173 -9.28 -3.54 7.80
CA SER A 173 -10.35 -4.12 8.64
C SER A 173 -10.06 -5.58 9.03
N ASP A 174 -9.67 -6.39 8.05
CA ASP A 174 -9.56 -7.85 8.20
C ASP A 174 -8.12 -8.35 8.22
N TYR A 175 -7.16 -7.49 7.86
CA TYR A 175 -5.76 -7.88 7.69
C TYR A 175 -4.80 -6.81 8.21
N TRP A 176 -3.68 -7.27 8.76
CA TRP A 176 -2.46 -6.49 8.82
C TRP A 176 -1.63 -6.82 7.57
N LEU A 177 -1.22 -5.80 6.84
CA LEU A 177 -0.58 -5.95 5.54
C LEU A 177 0.83 -5.35 5.58
N VAL A 178 1.81 -6.13 5.15
CA VAL A 178 3.19 -5.68 4.97
C VAL A 178 3.50 -5.66 3.47
N PRO A 179 3.86 -4.50 2.88
CA PRO A 179 4.23 -4.43 1.48
C PRO A 179 5.55 -5.16 1.24
N LEU A 180 5.60 -5.95 0.16
CA LEU A 180 6.82 -6.59 -0.33
C LEU A 180 7.25 -5.89 -1.61
N TYR A 181 8.48 -5.40 -1.66
CA TYR A 181 8.99 -4.63 -2.80
C TYR A 181 9.92 -5.49 -3.64
N PRO A 182 9.53 -5.89 -4.86
CA PRO A 182 10.45 -6.55 -5.78
C PRO A 182 11.64 -5.62 -6.07
N LYS A 183 12.86 -6.12 -5.88
CA LYS A 183 14.08 -5.37 -6.21
C LYS A 183 14.09 -5.02 -7.71
N LEU A 184 14.38 -3.77 -8.04
CA LEU A 184 14.35 -3.28 -9.43
C LEU A 184 15.71 -3.40 -10.10
N GLY A 185 15.71 -3.55 -11.43
CA GLY A 185 16.93 -3.54 -12.25
C GLY A 185 17.83 -4.77 -12.07
N VAL A 186 17.32 -5.86 -11.48
CA VAL A 186 18.05 -7.10 -11.23
C VAL A 186 17.33 -8.30 -11.84
N GLU A 187 18.04 -9.42 -11.94
CA GLU A 187 17.49 -10.67 -12.45
C GLU A 187 16.47 -11.28 -11.48
N ARG A 188 15.59 -12.13 -12.04
CA ARG A 188 14.50 -12.78 -11.30
C ARG A 188 14.96 -13.48 -10.02
N HIS A 189 16.14 -14.10 -10.07
CA HIS A 189 16.71 -14.80 -8.92
C HIS A 189 16.95 -13.84 -7.74
N ASP A 190 17.54 -12.68 -8.01
CA ASP A 190 17.87 -11.68 -6.98
C ASP A 190 16.62 -11.00 -6.43
N VAL A 191 15.60 -10.78 -7.29
CA VAL A 191 14.27 -10.33 -6.84
C VAL A 191 13.69 -11.29 -5.80
N LEU A 192 13.73 -12.58 -6.08
CA LEU A 192 13.17 -13.60 -5.20
C LEU A 192 13.97 -13.77 -3.91
N LEU A 193 15.30 -13.64 -3.96
CA LEU A 193 16.14 -13.62 -2.75
C LEU A 193 15.82 -12.42 -1.86
N ASP A 194 15.72 -11.23 -2.44
CA ASP A 194 15.40 -10.01 -1.69
C ASP A 194 14.00 -10.07 -1.06
N MET A 195 12.99 -10.52 -1.81
CA MET A 195 11.64 -10.71 -1.28
C MET A 195 11.58 -11.80 -0.20
N LEU A 196 12.39 -12.85 -0.30
CA LEU A 196 12.52 -13.87 0.73
C LEU A 196 13.05 -13.26 2.04
N GLU A 197 14.10 -12.44 1.97
CA GLU A 197 14.62 -11.74 3.16
C GLU A 197 13.61 -10.77 3.76
N GLN A 198 12.80 -10.08 2.94
CA GLN A 198 11.72 -9.22 3.46
C GLN A 198 10.69 -10.01 4.27
N VAL A 199 10.25 -11.17 3.78
CA VAL A 199 9.31 -12.04 4.52
C VAL A 199 9.99 -12.65 5.74
N ARG A 200 11.25 -13.06 5.64
CA ARG A 200 12.03 -13.58 6.77
C ARG A 200 12.15 -12.56 7.89
N GLY A 201 12.43 -11.30 7.57
CA GLY A 201 12.49 -10.23 8.58
C GLY A 201 11.18 -10.09 9.37
N VAL A 202 10.02 -10.27 8.73
CA VAL A 202 8.73 -10.31 9.43
C VAL A 202 8.55 -11.60 10.24
N ALA A 203 8.93 -12.74 9.67
CA ALA A 203 8.87 -14.04 10.36
C ALA A 203 9.71 -14.06 11.64
N ASP A 204 10.90 -13.47 11.60
CA ASP A 204 11.81 -13.36 12.75
C ASP A 204 11.21 -12.49 13.86
N LEU A 205 10.52 -11.39 13.51
CA LEU A 205 9.78 -10.58 14.49
C LEU A 205 8.67 -11.41 15.16
N ILE A 206 8.00 -12.29 14.42
CA ILE A 206 6.95 -13.16 14.98
C ILE A 206 7.59 -14.24 15.87
N ALA A 207 8.68 -14.85 15.41
CA ALA A 207 9.35 -16.00 16.02
C ALA A 207 10.14 -15.68 17.31
N GLN A 208 10.50 -14.41 17.55
CA GLN A 208 11.20 -14.02 18.77
C GLN A 208 10.44 -14.52 20.01
N ASP A 209 11.05 -15.45 20.76
CA ASP A 209 10.51 -15.88 22.04
C ASP A 209 10.33 -14.66 22.95
N ALA A 210 9.27 -14.67 23.76
CA ALA A 210 9.17 -13.75 24.87
C ALA A 210 10.38 -14.02 25.78
N THR A 211 11.34 -13.10 25.83
CA THR A 211 12.40 -13.15 26.84
C THR A 211 11.74 -13.38 28.19
N PRO A 212 12.00 -14.50 28.90
CA PRO A 212 11.38 -14.72 30.19
C PRO A 212 11.92 -13.66 31.16
N LEU A 213 11.07 -12.69 31.51
CA LEU A 213 11.26 -11.87 32.70
C LEU A 213 11.08 -12.78 33.90
N GLY A 214 12.17 -13.41 34.34
CA GLY A 214 12.15 -14.34 35.45
C GLY A 214 13.53 -14.85 35.80
N SER A 215 14.39 -13.99 36.36
CA SER A 215 15.53 -14.47 37.14
C SER A 215 15.01 -15.27 38.34
N PRO A 216 15.52 -16.47 38.63
CA PRO A 216 15.14 -17.20 39.83
C PRO A 216 15.68 -16.45 41.06
N SER A 217 14.80 -16.12 42.00
CA SER A 217 15.20 -15.67 43.34
C SER A 217 16.06 -16.74 44.02
N PRO A 218 17.17 -16.38 44.69
CA PRO A 218 18.00 -17.34 45.40
C PRO A 218 17.27 -17.87 46.65
N PRO A 219 17.58 -19.11 47.09
CA PRO A 219 16.94 -19.71 48.24
C PRO A 219 17.33 -18.98 49.52
N SER A 220 16.32 -18.59 50.30
CA SER A 220 16.47 -18.09 51.67
C SER A 220 17.12 -19.16 52.53
N GLN A 221 18.36 -18.93 52.95
CA GLN A 221 18.96 -19.65 54.06
C GLN A 221 18.31 -19.16 55.36
N THR A 222 17.47 -19.97 55.98
CA THR A 222 17.16 -19.84 57.40
C THR A 222 18.08 -20.77 58.18
N ALA A 223 19.09 -20.18 58.80
CA ALA A 223 19.84 -20.77 59.90
C ALA A 223 19.27 -20.24 61.22
N SER A 224 18.74 -21.15 62.04
CA SER A 224 18.71 -21.19 63.52
C SER A 224 17.47 -21.95 63.99
#